data_AF-A0AAD9M434-F1
#
_entry.id   AF-A0AAD9M434-F1
#
_cell.length_a   1.000
_cell.length_b   1.000
_cell.length_c   1.000
_cell.angle_alpha   90.00
_cell.angle_beta   90.00
_cell.angle_gamma   90.00
#
_symmetry.space_group_name_H-M   'P 1'
#
loop_
_entity.id
_entity.type
_entity.pdbx_description
1 polymer ?
#
loop_
_entity_poly.entity_id
_entity_poly.type
_entity_poly.pdbx_seq_one_letter_code
_entity_poly.pdbx_strand_id
1 'polypeptide(L)' 'MPSSDVQKGQLQSVLENKGIRFHVKTGGAKYECHLQDRSSYERMKAARANSSDSQASSSSASTVSSNH' A
#
# COMPACT_ATOMS: atom_id res chain seq x y z
N MET A 1 -0.87 -2.14 -35.64
CA MET A 1 -1.18 -2.51 -34.24
C MET A 1 0.02 -3.27 -33.69
N PRO A 2 0.57 -2.91 -32.51
CA PRO A 2 1.69 -3.65 -31.94
C PRO A 2 1.29 -5.10 -31.66
N SER A 3 2.22 -6.06 -31.82
CA SER A 3 1.97 -7.48 -31.57
C SER A 3 1.60 -7.73 -30.11
N SER A 4 0.79 -8.77 -29.86
CA SER A 4 0.35 -9.16 -28.51
C SER A 4 1.51 -9.46 -27.55
N ASP A 5 2.62 -10.00 -28.04
CA ASP A 5 3.82 -10.27 -27.23
C ASP A 5 4.47 -8.98 -26.72
N VAL A 6 4.54 -7.96 -27.58
CA VAL A 6 5.07 -6.64 -27.23
C VAL A 6 4.19 -5.98 -26.17
N GLN A 7 2.88 -6.11 -26.30
CA GLN A 7 1.92 -5.59 -25.33
C GLN A 7 2.04 -6.31 -23.98
N LYS A 8 2.22 -7.63 -23.98
CA LYS A 8 2.45 -8.41 -22.75
C LYS A 8 3.73 -7.98 -22.05
N GLY A 9 4.84 -7.84 -22.78
CA GLY A 9 6.13 -7.41 -22.21
C GLY A 9 6.05 -6.02 -21.56
N GLN A 10 5.38 -5.08 -22.22
CA GLN A 10 5.14 -3.75 -21.66
C GLN A 10 4.28 -3.78 -20.40
N LEU A 11 3.19 -4.56 -20.41
CA LEU A 11 2.32 -4.71 -19.25
C LEU A 11 3.09 -5.31 -18.06
N GLN A 12 3.89 -6.34 -18.30
CA GLN A 12 4.68 -7.01 -17.28
C GLN A 12 5.67 -6.03 -16.62
N SER A 13 6.37 -5.22 -17.43
CA SER A 13 7.27 -4.18 -16.93
C SER A 13 6.56 -3.13 -16.06
N VAL A 14 5.34 -2.72 -16.44
CA VAL A 14 4.54 -1.77 -15.65
C VAL A 14 4.11 -2.37 -14.31
N LEU A 15 3.64 -3.63 -14.30
CA LEU A 15 3.25 -4.32 -13.06
C LEU A 15 4.41 -4.49 -12.08
N GLU A 16 5.61 -4.80 -12.58
CA GLU A 16 6.79 -5.02 -11.74
C GLU A 16 7.29 -3.73 -11.07
N ASN A 17 7.28 -2.62 -11.80
CA ASN A 17 7.92 -1.36 -11.37
C ASN A 17 6.97 -0.40 -10.65
N LYS A 18 5.72 -0.26 -11.13
CA LYS A 18 4.82 0.83 -10.72
C LYS A 18 3.45 0.35 -10.24
N GLY A 19 3.03 -0.84 -10.68
CA GLY A 19 1.64 -1.27 -10.55
C GLY A 19 0.69 -0.47 -11.44
N ILE A 20 -0.53 -0.97 -11.60
CA ILE A 20 -1.59 -0.34 -12.36
C ILE A 20 -2.59 0.24 -11.39
N ARG A 21 -2.87 1.54 -11.53
CA ARG A 21 -3.93 2.21 -10.78
C ARG A 21 -5.09 2.48 -11.71
N PHE A 22 -6.28 2.09 -11.28
CA PHE A 22 -7.50 2.36 -12.02
C PHE A 22 -8.61 2.71 -11.06
N HIS A 23 -9.68 3.28 -11.58
CA HIS A 23 -10.83 3.63 -10.77
C HIS A 23 -12.05 2.87 -11.23
N VAL A 24 -12.78 2.30 -10.27
CA VAL A 24 -14.09 1.70 -10.51
C VAL A 24 -15.14 2.65 -9.98
N LYS A 25 -16.09 3.05 -10.82
CA LYS A 25 -17.23 3.89 -10.40
C LYS A 25 -18.48 3.03 -10.34
N THR A 26 -19.16 3.00 -9.20
CA THR A 26 -20.42 2.28 -9.02
C THR A 26 -21.21 2.88 -7.86
N GLY A 27 -22.54 2.88 -7.95
CA GLY A 27 -23.44 3.38 -6.89
C GLY A 27 -23.16 4.85 -6.49
N GLY A 28 -22.76 5.70 -7.43
CA GLY A 28 -22.39 7.10 -7.15
C GLY A 28 -21.02 7.29 -6.48
N ALA A 29 -20.35 6.21 -6.09
CA ALA A 29 -19.03 6.24 -5.49
C ALA A 29 -17.93 5.95 -6.52
N LYS A 30 -16.70 6.37 -6.21
CA LYS A 30 -15.48 6.12 -6.99
C LYS A 30 -14.44 5.43 -6.10
N TYR A 31 -14.02 4.25 -6.51
CA TYR A 31 -13.03 3.43 -5.80
C TYR A 31 -11.72 3.45 -6.57
N GLU A 32 -10.61 3.69 -5.87
CA GLU A 32 -9.28 3.54 -6.44
C GLU A 32 -8.78 2.11 -6.19
N CYS A 33 -8.34 1.45 -7.25
CA CYS A 33 -7.87 0.08 -7.24
C CYS A 33 -6.40 0.05 -7.68
N HIS A 34 -5.59 -0.70 -6.95
CA HIS A 34 -4.15 -0.86 -7.20
C HIS A 34 -3.87 -2.33 -7.53
N LEU A 35 -3.52 -2.62 -8.77
CA LEU A 35 -3.10 -3.94 -9.22
C LEU A 35 -1.57 -3.99 -9.28
N GLN A 36 -0.97 -4.95 -8.59
CA GLN A 36 0.49 -5.12 -8.51
C GLN A 36 0.86 -6.59 -8.73
N ASP A 37 2.08 -6.85 -9.20
CA ASP A 37 2.63 -8.20 -9.17
C ASP A 37 2.83 -8.68 -7.72
N ARG A 38 2.57 -9.97 -7.48
CA ARG A 38 2.66 -10.56 -6.14
C ARG A 38 4.06 -10.46 -5.55
N SER A 39 5.10 -10.73 -6.34
CA SER A 39 6.49 -10.72 -5.89
C SER A 39 6.92 -9.30 -5.53
N SER A 40 6.51 -8.31 -6.34
CA SER A 40 6.74 -6.89 -6.03
C SER A 40 6.00 -6.44 -4.77
N TYR A 41 4.74 -6.87 -4.60
CA TYR A 41 3.98 -6.58 -3.39
C TYR A 41 4.64 -7.16 -2.13
N GLU A 42 5.10 -8.42 -2.17
CA GLU A 42 5.76 -9.07 -1.05
C GLU A 42 7.08 -8.38 -0.67
N ARG A 43 7.91 -7.99 -1.65
CA ARG A 43 9.13 -7.18 -1.41
C ARG A 43 8.80 -5.83 -0.76
N MET A 44 7.80 -5.13 -1.29
CA MET A 44 7.41 -3.81 -0.80
C MET A 44 6.80 -3.90 0.61
N LYS A 45 6.02 -4.95 0.89
CA LYS A 45 5.50 -5.25 2.22
C LYS A 45 6.64 -5.55 3.20
N ALA A 46 7.62 -6.36 2.81
CA ALA A 46 8.79 -6.66 3.65
C ALA A 46 9.62 -5.39 3.96
N ALA A 47 9.82 -4.51 2.97
CA ALA A 47 10.50 -3.22 3.18
C ALA A 47 9.77 -2.32 4.18
N ARG A 48 8.42 -2.28 4.15
CA ARG A 48 7.62 -1.53 5.13
C ARG A 48 7.64 -2.16 6.52
N ALA A 49 7.67 -3.48 6.63
CA ALA A 49 7.75 -4.17 7.93
C ALA A 49 9.06 -3.86 8.67
N ASN A 50 10.14 -3.55 7.96
CA ASN A 50 11.41 -3.15 8.56
C ASN A 50 11.46 -1.67 9.00
N SER A 51 10.38 -0.91 8.80
CA SER A 51 10.22 0.47 9.28
C SER A 51 9.46 0.48 10.61
N SER A 52 10.07 -0.08 11.66
CA SER A 52 9.57 0.07 13.03
C SER A 52 10.22 1.31 13.64
N ASP A 53 9.71 2.51 13.34
CA ASP A 53 9.95 3.65 14.22
C ASP A 53 9.09 3.42 15.47
N SER A 54 9.73 2.87 16.50
CA SER A 54 9.11 2.67 17.79
C SER A 54 8.93 4.04 18.46
N GLN A 55 7.78 4.67 18.27
CA GLN A 55 7.36 5.78 19.12
C GLN A 55 7.08 5.20 20.52
N ALA A 56 8.10 5.24 21.38
CA ALA A 56 7.95 4.95 22.79
C ALA A 56 6.84 5.83 23.36
N SER A 57 5.71 5.22 23.71
CA SER A 57 4.61 5.92 24.37
C SER A 57 5.08 6.33 25.76
N SER A 58 5.41 7.61 25.94
CA SER A 58 5.61 8.18 27.27
C SER A 58 4.28 8.07 28.03
N SER A 59 4.23 7.15 28.98
CA SER A 59 3.08 6.96 29.84
C SER A 59 3.00 8.16 30.80
N SER A 60 2.17 9.14 30.49
CA SER A 60 1.83 10.20 31.44
C SER A 60 1.00 9.60 32.56
N ALA A 61 1.64 9.32 33.69
CA ALA A 61 0.98 8.93 34.93
C ALA A 61 0.16 10.11 35.45
N SER A 62 -1.12 10.16 35.13
CA SER A 62 -2.06 11.09 35.76
C SER A 62 -2.37 10.60 37.17
N THR A 63 -1.67 11.13 38.17
CA THR A 63 -2.00 10.93 39.58
C THR A 63 -3.39 11.49 39.85
N VAL A 64 -4.37 10.62 40.08
CA VAL A 64 -5.68 11.02 40.61
C VAL A 64 -5.50 11.39 42.09
N SER A 65 -5.40 12.68 42.39
CA SER A 65 -5.45 13.18 43.76
C SER A 65 -6.90 13.14 44.23
N SER A 66 -7.26 12.10 44.98
CA SER A 66 -8.53 12.04 45.71
C SER A 66 -8.40 12.93 46.94
N ASN A 67 -9.26 13.95 47.06
CA ASN A 67 -9.31 14.79 48.26
C ASN A 67 -10.64 14.56 49.01
N HIS A 68 -10.45 14.46 50.33
CA HIS A 68 -11.35 14.13 51.43
C HIS A 68 -12.63 14.96 51.53
#